data_AF-A0A060YCH4-F1
#
_entry.id   AF-A0A060YCH4-F1
#
_cell.length_a   1.000
_cell.length_b   1.000
_cell.length_c   1.000
_cell.angle_alpha   90.00
_cell.angle_beta   90.00
_cell.angle_gamma   90.00
#
_symmetry.space_group_name_H-M   'P 1'
#
loop_
_entity.id
_entity.type
_entity.pdbx_description
1 polymer ?
#
loop_
_entity_poly.entity_id
_entity_poly.type
_entity_poly.pdbx_seq_one_letter_code
_entity_poly.pdbx_strand_id
1 'polypeptide(L)'
;MPRVCKAKCRLIETADQELTDFTKCLAIMVEEIKRQQLQVDTIVTLGGLAGRFDQTMASVETLYHALNMTELPLVVLQGCSLAYLLRPDMRHRLGVNTGLEGEWCSLIPIGGPCKTHTTGLKWNLGEHTHTQ
;
A
#
# COMPACT_ATOMS: atom_id res chain seq x y z
N MET A 1 17.93 24.29 -14.48
CA MET A 1 18.79 23.19 -14.96
C MET A 1 18.68 22.04 -13.98
N PRO A 2 18.40 20.80 -14.40
CA PRO A 2 18.36 19.68 -13.47
C PRO A 2 19.76 19.45 -12.90
N ARG A 3 19.88 19.41 -11.56
CA ARG A 3 21.14 19.08 -10.89
C ARG A 3 21.35 17.57 -11.02
N VAL A 4 22.34 17.16 -11.79
CA VAL A 4 22.70 15.75 -11.98
C VAL A 4 23.66 15.35 -10.87
N CYS A 5 23.34 14.29 -10.13
CA CYS A 5 24.25 13.69 -9.14
C CYS A 5 25.46 13.04 -9.84
N LYS A 6 26.53 12.70 -9.10
CA LYS A 6 27.69 11.98 -9.69
C LYS A 6 27.32 10.60 -10.27
N ALA A 7 26.21 10.02 -9.82
CA ALA A 7 25.51 8.92 -10.50
C ALA A 7 24.43 9.51 -11.42
N LYS A 8 24.18 8.91 -12.60
CA LYS A 8 23.20 9.34 -13.63
C LYS A 8 21.73 9.26 -13.16
N CYS A 9 21.43 9.83 -12.01
CA CYS A 9 20.13 9.87 -11.38
C CYS A 9 19.46 11.21 -11.72
N ARG A 10 18.16 11.15 -12.01
CA ARG A 10 17.33 12.36 -12.17
C ARG A 10 16.88 12.83 -10.79
N LEU A 11 17.32 14.02 -10.38
CA LEU A 11 16.86 14.67 -9.16
C LEU A 11 15.61 15.51 -9.47
N ILE A 12 14.51 15.24 -8.76
CA ILE A 12 13.26 15.99 -8.88
C ILE A 12 13.01 16.66 -7.54
N GLU A 13 12.79 17.97 -7.57
CA GLU A 13 12.39 18.74 -6.39
C GLU A 13 10.87 18.67 -6.23
N THR A 14 10.41 18.35 -5.03
CA THR A 14 9.00 18.15 -4.67
C THR A 14 8.63 19.07 -3.52
N ALA A 15 8.50 20.37 -3.80
CA ALA A 15 8.36 21.42 -2.78
C ALA A 15 7.05 21.39 -1.97
N ASP A 16 6.02 20.69 -2.46
CA ASP A 16 4.73 20.53 -1.78
C ASP A 16 4.88 20.00 -0.34
N GLN A 17 4.26 20.71 0.61
CA GLN A 17 4.27 20.41 2.05
C GLN A 17 2.98 19.74 2.53
N GLU A 18 1.93 19.69 1.70
CA GLU A 18 0.66 19.04 2.05
C GLU A 18 0.73 17.52 1.87
N LEU A 19 1.70 17.03 1.08
CA LEU A 19 1.91 15.62 0.81
C LEU A 19 3.32 15.17 1.23
N THR A 20 3.39 13.95 1.78
CA THR A 20 4.67 13.33 2.12
C THR A 20 5.51 13.00 0.89
N ASP A 21 6.82 12.84 1.09
CA ASP A 21 7.71 12.41 0.00
C ASP A 21 7.34 11.03 -0.53
N PHE A 22 6.74 10.15 0.28
CA PHE A 22 6.23 8.87 -0.20
C PHE A 22 5.09 9.08 -1.21
N THR A 23 4.07 9.88 -0.87
CA THR A 23 2.95 10.18 -1.78
C THR A 23 3.43 10.87 -3.06
N LYS A 24 4.33 11.85 -2.94
CA LYS A 24 4.89 12.57 -4.11
C LYS A 24 5.73 11.65 -4.98
N CYS A 25 6.52 10.75 -4.39
CA CYS A 25 7.30 9.75 -5.12
C CYS A 25 6.41 8.78 -5.89
N LEU A 26 5.33 8.30 -5.26
CA LEU A 26 4.36 7.43 -5.91
C LEU A 26 3.71 8.10 -7.13
N ALA A 27 3.29 9.36 -7.01
CA ALA A 27 2.68 10.11 -8.11
C ALA A 27 3.64 10.21 -9.31
N ILE A 28 4.91 10.57 -9.07
CA ILE A 28 5.95 10.62 -10.10
C ILE A 28 6.17 9.23 -10.71
N MET A 29 6.27 8.17 -9.90
CA MET A 29 6.50 6.81 -10.36
C MET A 29 5.36 6.31 -11.26
N VAL A 30 4.11 6.56 -10.89
CA VAL A 30 2.94 6.18 -11.68
C VAL A 30 2.91 6.94 -13.01
N GLU A 31 3.25 8.22 -13.02
CA GLU A 31 3.40 9.00 -14.26
C GLU A 31 4.50 8.43 -15.16
N GLU A 32 5.64 8.04 -14.59
CA GLU A 32 6.74 7.40 -15.30
C GLU A 32 6.34 6.07 -15.95
N ILE A 33 5.66 5.20 -15.19
CA ILE A 33 5.16 3.92 -15.69
C ILE A 33 4.24 4.14 -16.90
N LYS A 34 3.31 5.11 -16.80
CA LYS A 34 2.40 5.47 -17.89
C LYS A 34 3.15 6.03 -19.10
N ARG A 35 4.06 6.98 -18.88
CA ARG A 35 4.80 7.65 -19.96
C ARG A 35 5.69 6.69 -20.73
N GLN A 36 6.34 5.77 -20.02
CA GLN A 36 7.24 4.78 -20.62
C GLN A 36 6.51 3.50 -21.05
N GLN A 37 5.20 3.40 -20.83
CA GLN A 37 4.36 2.23 -21.14
C GLN A 37 4.94 0.92 -20.55
N LEU A 38 5.44 1.01 -19.31
CA LEU A 38 6.04 -0.14 -18.63
C LEU A 38 4.96 -1.13 -18.19
N GLN A 39 5.23 -2.41 -18.39
CA GLN A 39 4.43 -3.49 -17.82
C GLN A 39 4.89 -3.71 -16.38
N VAL A 40 4.04 -3.35 -15.43
CA VAL A 40 4.30 -3.47 -13.99
C VAL A 40 3.09 -4.12 -13.35
N ASP A 41 3.31 -5.19 -12.59
CA ASP A 41 2.22 -5.91 -11.92
C ASP A 41 1.96 -5.41 -10.50
N THR A 42 2.96 -4.84 -9.83
CA THR A 42 2.89 -4.40 -8.42
C THR A 42 3.97 -3.37 -8.12
N ILE A 43 3.64 -2.39 -7.27
CA ILE A 43 4.58 -1.43 -6.69
C ILE A 43 4.92 -1.90 -5.27
N VAL A 44 6.21 -2.08 -5.00
CA VAL A 44 6.72 -2.51 -3.68
C VAL A 44 7.44 -1.36 -3.01
N THR A 45 6.94 -0.92 -1.86
CA THR A 45 7.57 0.09 -1.00
C THR A 45 8.35 -0.60 0.11
N LEU A 46 9.59 -0.17 0.35
CA LEU A 46 10.44 -0.68 1.42
C LEU A 46 10.57 0.38 2.52
N GLY A 47 10.13 0.04 3.73
CA GLY A 47 10.07 0.98 4.85
C GLY A 47 8.75 1.75 4.92
N GLY A 48 8.50 2.39 6.07
CA GLY A 48 7.27 3.15 6.35
C GLY A 48 6.32 2.49 7.35
N LEU A 49 6.63 1.31 7.89
CA LEU A 49 5.82 0.62 8.91
C LEU A 49 6.41 0.63 10.32
N ALA A 50 7.60 1.21 10.51
CA ALA A 50 8.18 1.39 11.84
C ALA A 50 8.95 2.71 11.96
N GLY A 51 9.41 3.01 13.17
CA GLY A 51 10.10 4.26 13.50
C GLY A 51 9.11 5.30 14.00
N ARG A 52 9.13 6.49 13.39
CA ARG A 52 8.22 7.59 13.75
C ARG A 52 6.78 7.20 13.44
N PHE A 53 5.95 7.12 14.49
CA PHE A 53 4.57 6.68 14.38
C PHE A 53 3.74 7.55 13.41
N ASP A 54 3.94 8.87 13.42
CA ASP A 54 3.28 9.78 12.49
C ASP A 54 3.61 9.48 11.03
N GLN A 55 4.86 9.11 10.72
CA GLN A 55 5.27 8.69 9.38
C GLN A 55 4.73 7.31 9.01
N THR A 56 4.53 6.43 9.99
CA THR A 56 3.84 5.16 9.77
C THR A 56 2.39 5.38 9.37
N MET A 57 1.68 6.26 10.09
CA MET A 57 0.31 6.63 9.72
C MET A 57 0.25 7.39 8.40
N ALA A 58 1.25 8.23 8.10
CA ALA A 58 1.34 8.88 6.80
C ALA A 58 1.58 7.89 5.65
N SER A 59 2.29 6.78 5.90
CA SER A 59 2.45 5.71 4.91
C SER A 59 1.14 4.96 4.65
N VAL A 60 0.33 4.78 5.70
CA VAL A 60 -1.04 4.27 5.54
C VAL A 60 -1.90 5.25 4.75
N GLU A 61 -1.81 6.56 5.02
CA GLU A 61 -2.53 7.59 4.26
C GLU A 61 -2.13 7.58 2.77
N THR A 62 -0.85 7.38 2.46
CA THR A 62 -0.41 7.20 1.06
C THR A 62 -1.11 6.02 0.38
N LEU A 63 -1.38 4.91 1.09
CA LEU A 63 -2.16 3.79 0.51
C LEU A 63 -3.59 4.22 0.15
N TYR A 64 -4.23 5.08 0.96
CA TYR A 64 -5.54 5.64 0.64
C TYR A 64 -5.49 6.59 -0.56
N HIS A 65 -4.49 7.46 -0.64
CA HIS A 65 -4.26 8.29 -1.83
C HIS A 65 -4.02 7.45 -3.09
N ALA A 66 -3.30 6.34 -2.97
CA ALA A 66 -2.96 5.46 -4.09
C ALA A 66 -4.20 4.91 -4.81
N LEU A 67 -5.32 4.73 -4.10
CA LEU A 67 -6.59 4.29 -4.67
C LEU A 67 -7.04 5.14 -5.87
N ASN A 68 -6.76 6.45 -5.82
CA ASN A 68 -7.11 7.42 -6.87
C ASN A 68 -5.96 7.66 -7.87
N MET A 69 -4.75 7.20 -7.57
CA MET A 69 -3.56 7.46 -8.40
C MET A 69 -3.31 6.35 -9.41
N THR A 70 -3.53 5.09 -9.03
CA THR A 70 -3.19 3.91 -9.83
C THR A 70 -4.09 2.73 -9.50
N GLU A 71 -4.29 1.83 -10.46
CA GLU A 71 -4.92 0.51 -10.25
C GLU A 71 -3.90 -0.55 -9.82
N LEU A 72 -2.59 -0.26 -9.94
CA LEU A 72 -1.54 -1.18 -9.53
C LEU A 72 -1.62 -1.46 -8.02
N PRO A 73 -1.47 -2.73 -7.60
CA PRO A 73 -1.27 -3.07 -6.20
C PRO A 73 -0.06 -2.31 -5.64
N LEU A 74 -0.26 -1.59 -4.54
CA LEU A 74 0.79 -0.93 -3.77
C LEU A 74 0.92 -1.63 -2.42
N VAL A 75 2.07 -2.27 -2.19
CA VAL A 75 2.38 -2.95 -0.94
C VAL A 75 3.53 -2.24 -0.22
N VAL A 76 3.47 -2.22 1.12
CA VAL A 76 4.55 -1.71 1.97
C VAL A 76 5.14 -2.86 2.76
N LEU A 77 6.45 -3.02 2.69
CA LEU A 77 7.21 -4.07 3.39
C LEU A 77 8.21 -3.44 4.35
N GLN A 78 8.24 -3.90 5.59
CA GLN A 78 9.31 -3.58 6.52
C GLN A 78 9.46 -4.65 7.60
N GLY A 79 10.67 -5.15 7.80
CA GLY A 79 10.93 -6.25 8.74
C GLY A 79 10.13 -7.48 8.33
N CYS A 80 9.30 -7.99 9.24
CA CYS A 80 8.41 -9.14 9.00
C CYS A 80 6.96 -8.73 8.67
N SER A 81 6.70 -7.44 8.39
CA SER A 81 5.35 -6.92 8.15
C SER A 81 5.13 -6.53 6.70
N LEU A 82 3.94 -6.87 6.18
CA LEU A 82 3.41 -6.42 4.90
C LEU A 82 2.08 -5.71 5.13
N ALA A 83 1.93 -4.50 4.59
CA ALA A 83 0.68 -3.77 4.56
C ALA A 83 0.18 -3.62 3.11
N TYR A 84 -1.11 -3.86 2.91
CA TYR A 84 -1.79 -3.75 1.62
C TYR A 84 -3.23 -3.28 1.85
N LEU A 85 -3.64 -2.21 1.17
CA LEU A 85 -5.00 -1.68 1.28
C LEU A 85 -5.94 -2.40 0.31
N LEU A 86 -6.94 -3.08 0.86
CA LEU A 86 -7.99 -3.73 0.07
C LEU A 86 -8.97 -2.68 -0.44
N ARG A 87 -9.16 -2.60 -1.76
CA ARG A 87 -10.14 -1.70 -2.38
C ARG A 87 -11.56 -1.99 -1.88
N PRO A 88 -12.35 -0.96 -1.54
CA PRO A 88 -13.73 -1.14 -1.13
C PRO A 88 -14.58 -1.70 -2.28
N ASP A 89 -15.72 -2.30 -1.93
CA ASP A 89 -16.74 -2.81 -2.87
C ASP A 89 -16.22 -3.85 -3.89
N MET A 90 -15.09 -4.48 -3.58
CA MET A 90 -14.48 -5.54 -4.39
C MET A 90 -14.28 -6.83 -3.60
N ARG A 91 -14.35 -7.96 -4.29
CA ARG A 91 -13.94 -9.26 -3.74
C ARG A 91 -12.45 -9.45 -3.96
N HIS A 92 -11.72 -9.64 -2.87
CA HIS A 92 -10.28 -9.92 -2.91
C HIS A 92 -10.02 -11.42 -2.75
N ARG A 93 -9.04 -11.94 -3.49
CA ARG A 93 -8.52 -13.30 -3.31
C ARG A 93 -7.01 -13.21 -3.13
N LEU A 94 -6.55 -13.48 -1.92
CA LEU A 94 -5.14 -13.44 -1.56
C LEU A 94 -4.58 -14.87 -1.61
N GLY A 95 -3.60 -15.12 -2.48
CA GLY A 95 -2.86 -16.37 -2.51
C GLY A 95 -1.79 -16.36 -1.44
N VAL A 96 -1.98 -17.14 -0.38
CA VAL A 96 -1.09 -17.22 0.80
C VAL A 96 -0.45 -18.61 0.90
N ASN A 97 0.15 -19.05 -0.19
CA ASN A 97 0.70 -20.40 -0.37
C ASN A 97 2.05 -20.40 -1.07
N THR A 98 2.83 -19.33 -0.93
CA THR A 98 4.16 -19.20 -1.53
C THR A 98 5.26 -19.83 -0.68
N GLY A 99 5.01 -20.03 0.62
CA GLY A 99 6.00 -20.48 1.61
C GLY A 99 6.81 -19.33 2.21
N LEU A 100 6.52 -18.08 1.83
CA LEU A 100 7.14 -16.87 2.38
C LEU A 100 6.28 -16.21 3.46
N GLU A 101 5.04 -16.68 3.62
CA GLU A 101 4.09 -16.12 4.58
C GLU A 101 4.49 -16.43 6.04
N GLY A 102 4.25 -15.47 6.93
CA GLY A 102 4.36 -15.67 8.37
C GLY A 102 3.12 -16.33 8.98
N GLU A 103 3.14 -16.54 10.30
CA GLU A 103 2.05 -17.22 11.03
C GLU A 103 0.84 -16.31 11.33
N TRP A 104 0.95 -15.01 11.09
CA TRP A 104 -0.02 -14.02 11.52
C TRP A 104 -0.46 -13.10 10.38
N CYS A 105 -1.72 -12.65 10.47
CA CYS A 105 -2.31 -11.65 9.60
C CYS A 105 -3.42 -10.91 10.33
N SER A 106 -3.78 -9.71 9.86
CA SER A 106 -4.87 -8.92 10.44
C SER A 106 -5.58 -8.09 9.39
N LEU A 107 -6.86 -7.82 9.60
CA LEU A 107 -7.62 -6.79 8.89
C LEU A 107 -7.83 -5.60 9.83
N ILE A 108 -7.40 -4.41 9.42
CA ILE A 108 -7.42 -3.20 10.26
C ILE A 108 -8.23 -2.10 9.56
N PRO A 109 -9.40 -1.69 10.09
CA PRO A 109 -10.27 -0.69 9.47
C PRO A 109 -9.82 0.74 9.83
N ILE A 110 -8.70 1.19 9.27
CA ILE A 110 -8.08 2.48 9.66
C ILE A 110 -8.93 3.69 9.22
N GLY A 111 -9.42 3.69 7.97
CA GLY A 111 -10.20 4.81 7.43
C GLY A 111 -11.64 4.93 7.97
N GLY A 112 -12.12 3.92 8.70
CA GLY A 112 -13.44 3.92 9.30
C GLY A 112 -14.07 2.52 9.38
N PRO A 113 -15.21 2.38 10.09
CA PRO A 113 -15.90 1.11 10.23
C PRO A 113 -16.23 0.47 8.87
N CYS A 114 -16.06 -0.84 8.76
CA CYS A 114 -16.40 -1.58 7.55
C CYS A 114 -17.20 -2.85 7.86
N LYS A 115 -18.06 -3.24 6.92
CA LYS A 115 -18.69 -4.57 6.91
C LYS A 115 -17.88 -5.45 5.98
N THR A 116 -17.46 -6.61 6.45
CA THR A 116 -16.62 -7.52 5.66
C THR A 116 -16.99 -8.97 5.90
N HIS A 117 -16.69 -9.80 4.92
CA HIS A 117 -16.83 -11.25 4.98
C HIS A 117 -15.50 -11.86 4.58
N THR A 118 -15.02 -12.83 5.34
CA THR A 118 -13.73 -13.49 5.07
C THR A 118 -13.87 -14.99 5.07
N THR A 119 -12.98 -15.68 4.36
CA THR A 119 -12.83 -17.13 4.45
C THR A 119 -11.35 -17.47 4.47
N GLY A 120 -11.00 -18.65 5.01
CA GLY A 120 -9.62 -19.13 5.10
C GLY A 120 -8.80 -18.57 6.26
N LEU A 121 -9.31 -17.59 7.00
CA LEU A 121 -8.69 -17.15 8.26
C LEU A 121 -9.08 -18.09 9.40
N LYS A 122 -8.23 -18.18 10.42
CA LYS A 122 -8.57 -18.87 11.69
C LYS A 122 -9.80 -18.27 12.36
N TRP A 123 -9.96 -16.95 12.26
CA TRP A 123 -11.13 -16.22 12.74
C TRP A 123 -11.75 -15.46 11.58
N ASN A 124 -12.77 -16.04 10.96
CA ASN A 124 -13.48 -15.42 9.85
C ASN A 124 -14.52 -14.40 10.33
N LEU A 125 -14.74 -13.36 9.53
CA LEU A 125 -15.75 -12.33 9.74
C LEU A 125 -16.96 -12.60 8.83
N GLY A 126 -18.17 -12.20 9.28
CA GLY A 126 -19.41 -12.34 8.50
C GLY A 126 -20.30 -13.51 8.91
N GLU A 127 -19.88 -14.36 9.86
CA GLU A 127 -20.73 -15.37 10.48
C GLU A 127 -21.32 -14.87 11.80
N HIS A 128 -22.42 -14.12 11.71
CA HIS A 128 -23.37 -13.99 12.80
C HIS A 128 -24.74 -14.46 12.32
N THR A 129 -24.93 -15.78 12.25
CA THR A 129 -26.26 -16.35 12.45
C THR A 129 -26.65 -16.05 13.89
N HIS A 130 -27.38 -14.96 14.11
CA HIS A 130 -28.20 -14.83 15.31
C HIS A 130 -29.27 -15.92 15.24
N THR A 131 -29.00 -17.08 15.85
CA THR A 131 -30.07 -17.93 16.35
C THR A 131 -30.74 -17.14 17.49
N GLN A 132 -31.90 -16.54 17.20
CA GLN A 132 -32.96 -16.37 18.19
C GLN A 132 -33.93 -17.55 18.04
#